data_AF-A0A5K3ERT6-F1
#
_entry.id   AF-A0A5K3ERT6-F1
#
_cell.length_a   1.000
_cell.length_b   1.000
_cell.length_c   1.000
_cell.angle_alpha   90.00
_cell.angle_beta   90.00
_cell.angle_gamma   90.00
#
_symmetry.space_group_name_H-M   'P 1'
#
loop_
_entity.id
_entity.type
_entity.pdbx_description
1 polymer ?
#
loop_
_entity_poly.entity_id
_entity_poly.type
_entity_poly.pdbx_seq_one_letter_code
_entity_poly.pdbx_strand_id
1 'polypeptide(L)' 'MSTPVILGLGLAAVGLIGRQIAKQMKGKNVQDFVKLAGISTSKYYRGGFEPKMTRREAALILGVPYVILFPMIIVPFHSW' A
#
# COMPACT_ATOMS: atom_id res chain seq x y z
N MET A 1 43.12 -26.58 18.80
CA MET A 1 42.20 -26.49 17.63
C MET A 1 40.75 -26.28 18.08
N SER A 2 40.47 -25.28 18.93
CA SER A 2 39.15 -25.05 19.55
C SER A 2 38.47 -23.75 19.08
N THR A 3 39.20 -22.85 18.45
CA THR A 3 38.71 -21.57 17.90
C THR A 3 37.53 -21.70 16.93
N PRO A 4 37.50 -22.61 15.94
CA PRO A 4 36.35 -22.72 15.03
C PRO A 4 35.09 -23.26 15.74
N VAL A 5 35.25 -24.10 16.77
CA VAL A 5 34.13 -24.65 17.54
C VAL A 5 33.48 -23.56 18.38
N ILE A 6 34.30 -22.73 19.04
CA ILE A 6 33.82 -21.59 19.84
C ILE A 6 33.12 -20.55 18.95
N LEU A 7 33.68 -20.26 17.77
CA LEU A 7 33.08 -19.36 16.79
C LEU A 7 31.75 -19.89 16.27
N GLY A 8 31.67 -21.19 15.93
CA GLY A 8 30.45 -21.84 15.48
C GLY A 8 29.34 -21.83 16.53
N LEU A 9 29.68 -22.14 17.79
CA LEU A 9 28.73 -22.10 18.90
C LEU A 9 28.27 -20.66 19.22
N GLY A 10 29.17 -19.67 19.14
CA GLY A 10 28.82 -18.26 19.33
C GLY A 10 27.84 -17.74 18.27
N LEU A 11 28.11 -18.02 16.99
CA LEU A 11 27.21 -17.66 15.88
C LEU A 11 25.84 -18.33 15.99
N ALA A 12 25.81 -19.61 16.39
CA ALA A 12 24.55 -20.32 16.62
C ALA A 12 23.74 -19.68 17.76
N ALA A 13 24.38 -19.33 18.88
CA ALA A 13 23.72 -18.68 20.01
C ALA A 13 23.14 -17.31 19.63
N VAL A 14 23.92 -16.47 18.94
CA VAL A 14 23.47 -15.14 18.46
C VAL A 14 22.30 -15.27 17.48
N GLY A 15 22.36 -16.22 16.54
CA GLY A 15 21.28 -16.46 15.58
C GLY A 15 19.97 -16.91 16.25
N LEU A 16 20.05 -17.76 17.27
CA LEU A 16 18.87 -18.20 18.02
C LEU A 16 18.25 -17.07 18.85
N ILE A 17 19.07 -16.30 19.56
CA ILE A 17 18.61 -15.13 20.34
C ILE A 17 17.98 -14.09 19.40
N GLY A 18 18.66 -13.76 18.30
CA GLY A 18 18.14 -12.85 17.28
C GLY A 18 16.80 -13.32 16.70
N ARG A 19 16.63 -14.62 16.44
CA ARG A 19 15.38 -15.20 15.95
C ARG A 19 14.24 -15.07 16.96
N GLN A 20 14.50 -15.22 18.26
CA GLN A 20 13.48 -15.07 19.29
C GLN A 20 13.04 -13.61 19.43
N ILE A 21 13.98 -12.67 19.45
CA ILE A 21 13.70 -11.23 19.49
C ILE A 21 12.90 -10.82 18.24
N ALA A 22 13.31 -11.27 17.05
CA ALA A 22 12.62 -10.98 15.81
C ALA A 22 11.18 -11.54 15.78
N LYS A 23 10.94 -12.72 16.37
CA LYS A 23 9.58 -13.27 16.52
C LYS A 23 8.71 -12.44 17.45
N GLN A 24 9.26 -11.92 18.54
CA GLN A 24 8.52 -11.05 19.46
C GLN A 24 8.20 -9.69 18.82
N MET A 25 9.07 -9.18 17.97
CA MET A 25 8.84 -7.93 17.23
C MET A 25 7.91 -8.06 16.02
N LYS A 26 7.56 -9.30 15.60
CA LYS A 26 6.77 -9.56 14.39
C LYS A 26 5.32 -9.05 14.44
N GLY A 27 4.77 -8.79 15.62
CA GLY A 27 3.34 -8.47 15.78
C GLY A 27 2.96 -6.99 15.57
N LYS A 28 3.87 -6.03 15.82
CA LYS A 28 3.55 -4.58 15.76
C LYS A 28 4.64 -3.75 15.08
N ASN A 29 5.92 -4.02 15.35
CA ASN A 29 7.00 -3.13 14.94
C ASN A 29 7.51 -3.36 13.52
N VAL A 30 7.29 -4.52 12.89
CA VAL A 30 7.81 -4.75 11.51
C VAL A 30 7.17 -3.82 10.51
N GLN A 31 5.86 -3.54 10.66
CA GLN A 31 5.16 -2.63 9.77
C GLN A 31 5.67 -1.19 9.92
N ASP A 32 6.04 -0.79 11.13
CA ASP A 32 6.56 0.55 11.41
C ASP A 32 8.05 0.69 11.05
N PHE A 33 8.85 -0.37 11.20
CA PHE A 33 10.22 -0.44 10.67
C PHE A 33 10.23 -0.45 9.13
N VAL A 34 9.27 -1.11 8.48
CA VAL A 34 9.12 -1.09 7.02
C VAL A 34 8.72 0.31 6.52
N LYS A 35 7.85 1.02 7.26
CA LYS A 35 7.53 2.43 7.00
C LYS A 35 8.75 3.35 7.22
N LEU A 36 9.53 3.14 8.28
CA LEU A 36 10.77 3.88 8.60
C LEU A 36 11.88 3.62 7.59
N ALA A 37 11.98 2.40 7.04
CA ALA A 37 12.94 2.01 6.02
C ALA A 37 12.62 2.56 4.62
N GLY A 38 11.62 3.44 4.48
CA GLY A 38 11.25 4.03 3.19
C GLY A 38 10.66 3.03 2.19
N ILE A 39 10.45 1.78 2.61
CA ILE A 39 9.63 0.80 1.88
C ILE A 39 8.17 1.17 2.17
N SER A 40 7.79 2.39 1.77
CA SER A 40 6.40 2.69 1.53
C SER A 40 5.99 1.72 0.44
N THR A 41 5.22 0.69 0.80
CA THR A 41 4.33 0.05 -0.17
C THR A 41 3.60 1.20 -0.82
N SER A 42 4.07 1.62 -1.99
CA SER A 42 3.43 2.62 -2.81
C SER A 42 1.97 2.20 -2.81
N LYS A 43 1.08 3.07 -2.33
CA LYS A 43 -0.36 2.76 -2.32
C LYS A 43 -0.67 2.36 -3.75
N TYR A 44 -0.83 1.06 -3.96
CA TYR A 44 -1.09 0.50 -5.26
C TYR A 44 -2.36 1.19 -5.72
N TYR A 45 -2.24 2.06 -6.71
CA TYR A 45 -3.39 2.71 -7.31
C TYR A 45 -4.11 1.59 -8.04
N ARG A 46 -5.10 1.00 -7.37
CA ARG A 46 -5.94 -0.04 -7.95
C ARG A 46 -6.62 0.60 -9.15
N GLY A 47 -6.08 0.34 -10.33
CA GLY A 47 -6.73 0.75 -11.57
C GLY A 47 -8.15 0.20 -11.61
N GLY A 48 -9.07 0.99 -12.17
CA GLY A 48 -10.49 0.70 -12.19
C GLY A 48 -11.30 1.98 -11.98
N PHE A 49 -12.57 1.94 -12.38
CA PHE A 49 -13.54 2.96 -12.00
C PHE A 49 -13.92 2.78 -10.52
N GLU A 50 -14.15 3.87 -9.80
CA GLU A 50 -14.70 3.80 -8.45
C GLU A 50 -16.04 3.07 -8.45
N PRO A 51 -16.38 2.33 -7.37
CA PRO A 51 -17.68 1.65 -7.25
C PRO A 51 -18.87 2.60 -7.39
N LYS A 52 -18.66 3.88 -7.11
CA LYS A 52 -19.63 4.95 -7.31
C LYS A 52 -19.13 5.84 -8.44
N MET A 53 -19.84 5.81 -9.57
CA MET A 53 -19.50 6.55 -10.78
C MET A 53 -19.36 8.05 -10.49
N THR A 54 -18.14 8.55 -10.58
CA THR A 54 -17.85 9.97 -10.41
C THR A 54 -18.08 10.71 -11.73
N ARG A 55 -18.31 12.03 -11.67
CA ARG A 55 -18.55 12.85 -12.88
C ARG A 55 -17.39 12.84 -13.87
N ARG A 56 -16.15 12.67 -13.36
CA ARG A 56 -14.94 12.55 -14.19
C ARG A 56 -14.89 11.22 -14.94
N GLU A 57 -15.29 10.15 -14.27
CA GLU A 57 -15.38 8.83 -14.87
C GLU A 57 -16.51 8.74 -15.90
N ALA A 58 -17.65 9.36 -15.60
CA ALA A 58 -18.74 9.54 -16.56
C ALA A 58 -18.30 10.29 -17.82
N ALA A 59 -17.52 11.36 -17.66
CA ALA A 59 -16.94 12.13 -18.77
C ALA A 59 -16.01 11.26 -19.64
N LEU A 60 -15.17 10.45 -19.01
CA LEU A 60 -14.25 9.54 -19.72
C LEU A 60 -15.00 8.44 -20.48
N ILE A 61 -16.04 7.85 -19.90
CA ILE A 61 -16.84 6.80 -20.55
C ILE A 61 -17.67 7.36 -21.72
N LEU A 62 -18.24 8.56 -21.54
CA LEU A 62 -19.07 9.22 -22.56
C LEU A 62 -18.26 9.98 -23.62
N GLY A 63 -16.95 10.14 -23.43
CA GLY A 63 -16.08 10.88 -24.35
C GLY A 63 -16.37 12.39 -24.41
N VAL A 64 -17.03 12.94 -23.39
CA VAL A 64 -17.39 14.36 -23.33
C VAL A 64 -16.52 15.08 -22.30
N PRO A 65 -16.17 16.36 -22.51
CA PRO A 65 -15.41 17.10 -21.52
C PRO A 65 -16.21 17.29 -20.23
N TYR A 66 -15.54 17.15 -19.08
CA TYR A 66 -16.11 17.29 -17.73
C TYR A 66 -16.96 18.56 -17.53
N VAL A 67 -16.59 19.64 -18.20
CA VAL A 67 -17.26 20.95 -18.14
C VAL A 67 -18.69 20.89 -18.69
N ILE A 68 -18.96 20.07 -19.71
CA ILE A 68 -20.28 19.96 -20.35
C ILE A 68 -21.22 19.05 -19.54
N LEU A 69 -20.67 18.07 -18.81
CA LEU A 69 -21.45 17.19 -17.95
C LEU A 69 -22.01 17.87 -16.70
N PHE A 70 -21.34 18.92 -16.21
CA PHE A 70 -21.76 19.64 -15.01
C PHE A 70 -23.16 20.30 -15.14
N PRO A 71 -23.45 21.09 -16.18
CA PRO A 71 -24.78 21.67 -16.37
C PRO A 71 -25.84 20.63 -16.74
N MET A 72 -25.49 19.57 -17.47
CA MET A 72 -26.44 18.53 -17.92
C MET A 72 -27.04 17.71 -16.77
N ILE A 73 -26.28 17.50 -15.69
CA ILE A 73 -26.76 16.77 -14.51
C ILE A 73 -27.61 17.66 -13.58
N ILE A 74 -27.30 18.96 -13.53
CA ILE A 74 -27.91 19.89 -12.57
C ILE A 74 -29.16 20.57 -13.15
N VAL A 75 -29.14 20.86 -14.45
CA VAL A 75 -30.26 21.48 -15.15
C VAL A 75 -31.05 20.36 -15.83
N PRO A 76 -32.17 19.90 -15.26
CA PRO A 76 -33.08 19.05 -16.02
C PRO A 76 -33.50 19.86 -17.24
N PHE A 77 -33.23 19.33 -18.42
CA PHE A 77 -33.56 19.95 -19.70
C PHE A 77 -35.09 19.97 -19.85
N HIS A 78 -35.76 20.87 -19.14
CA HIS A 78 -37.18 21.11 -19.24
C HIS A 78 -37.40 22.30 -20.16
N SER A 79 -37.43 22.03 -21.46
CA SER A 79 -38.06 22.88 -22.47
C SER A 79 -38.10 22.15 -23.81
N TRP A 80 -39.07 21.25 -23.98
CA TRP A 80 -39.81 20.98 -25.22
C TRP A 80 -41.16 20.37 -24.83
#